data_AF-A0A2A2H5V8-F1
#
_entry.id   AF-A0A2A2H5V8-F1
#
_cell.length_a   1.000
_cell.length_b   1.000
_cell.length_c   1.000
_cell.angle_alpha   90.00
_cell.angle_beta   90.00
_cell.angle_gamma   90.00
#
_symmetry.space_group_name_H-M   'P 1'
#
loop_
_entity.id
_entity.type
_entity.pdbx_description
1 polymer ?
#
loop_
_entity_poly.entity_id
_entity_poly.type
_entity_poly.pdbx_seq_one_letter_code
_entity_poly.pdbx_strand_id
1 'polypeptide(L)' 'MEHNYLAESEVIEKLVILNTDFAGKGSCIAWTTFPYNEFNLRVVKSCLKKLDWETREYNLNYDENLIFVEKTLL' A
#
# COMPACT_ATOMS: atom_id res chain seq x y z
N MET A 1 -5.02 -14.29 -19.87
CA MET A 1 -4.32 -13.25 -19.07
C MET A 1 -4.10 -13.85 -17.70
N GLU A 2 -2.86 -14.02 -17.28
CA GLU A 2 -2.55 -14.44 -15.91
C GLU A 2 -3.04 -13.35 -14.95
N HIS A 3 -3.98 -13.70 -14.07
CA HIS A 3 -4.36 -12.82 -12.99
C HIS A 3 -3.25 -12.88 -11.94
N ASN A 4 -2.42 -11.84 -11.86
CA ASN A 4 -1.41 -11.67 -10.82
C ASN A 4 -2.10 -11.33 -9.48
N TYR A 5 -2.54 -12.36 -8.78
CA TYR A 5 -3.12 -12.23 -7.44
C TYR A 5 -2.02 -12.02 -6.42
N LEU A 6 -2.20 -11.04 -5.54
CA LEU A 6 -1.25 -10.73 -4.47
C LEU A 6 -1.46 -11.67 -3.27
N ALA A 7 -0.36 -12.17 -2.73
CA ALA A 7 -0.36 -12.79 -1.41
C ALA A 7 -0.36 -11.69 -0.34
N GLU A 8 -1.13 -11.89 0.75
CA GLU A 8 -1.19 -10.92 1.86
C GLU A 8 0.19 -10.63 2.45
N SER A 9 1.07 -11.64 2.52
CA SER A 9 2.43 -11.50 3.05
C SER A 9 3.28 -10.51 2.25
N GLU A 10 3.19 -10.56 0.91
CA GLU A 10 3.94 -9.65 0.02
C GLU A 10 3.44 -8.22 0.16
N VAL A 11 2.13 -8.05 0.33
CA VAL A 11 1.52 -6.74 0.55
C VAL A 11 1.95 -6.16 1.89
N ILE A 12 1.92 -6.96 2.97
CA ILE A 12 2.36 -6.55 4.30
C ILE A 12 3.84 -6.15 4.27
N GLU A 13 4.69 -6.96 3.65
CA GLU A 13 6.13 -6.67 3.53
C GLU A 13 6.36 -5.30 2.88
N LYS A 14 5.73 -5.05 1.73
CA LYS A 14 5.82 -3.75 1.03
C LYS A 14 5.33 -2.59 1.89
N LEU A 15 4.22 -2.75 2.62
CA LEU A 15 3.67 -1.69 3.48
C LEU A 15 4.57 -1.41 4.70
N VAL A 16 5.19 -2.44 5.28
CA VAL A 16 6.16 -2.28 6.38
C VAL A 16 7.42 -1.55 5.91
N ILE A 17 7.93 -1.92 4.73
CA ILE A 17 9.07 -1.22 4.10
C ILE A 17 8.69 0.25 3.86
N LEU A 18 7.50 0.52 3.31
CA LEU A 18 7.01 1.88 3.08
C LEU A 18 7.00 2.72 4.38
N ASN A 19 6.49 2.14 5.48
CA ASN A 19 6.47 2.84 6.78
C ASN A 19 7.87 3.12 7.33
N THR A 20 8.77 2.15 7.16
CA THR A 20 10.16 2.24 7.63
C THR A 20 10.93 3.28 6.83
N ASP A 21 10.76 3.29 5.50
CA ASP A 21 11.37 4.27 4.60
C ASP A 21 10.87 5.69 4.91
N PHE A 22 9.57 5.84 5.16
CA PHE A 22 8.98 7.11 5.59
C PHE A 22 9.59 7.61 6.91
N ALA A 23 9.70 6.74 7.92
CA ALA A 23 10.24 7.11 9.24
C ALA A 23 11.76 7.35 9.22
N GLY A 24 12.52 6.55 8.47
CA GLY A 24 13.98 6.51 8.54
C GLY A 24 14.70 7.46 7.58
N LYS A 25 14.11 7.77 6.41
CA LYS A 25 14.76 8.64 5.42
C LYS A 25 14.44 10.12 5.59
N GLY A 26 13.57 10.47 6.54
CA GLY A 26 13.06 11.85 6.70
C GLY A 26 12.37 12.36 5.44
N SER A 27 11.83 11.46 4.62
CA SER A 27 11.16 11.83 3.38
C SER A 27 9.80 12.42 3.71
N CYS A 28 9.49 13.59 3.14
CA CYS A 28 8.16 14.20 3.30
C CYS A 28 7.05 13.34 2.67
N ILE A 29 7.41 12.48 1.71
CA ILE A 29 6.49 11.62 0.95
C ILE A 29 7.16 10.26 0.73
N ALA A 30 6.41 9.18 0.96
CA ALA A 30 6.80 7.83 0.54
C ALA A 30 5.60 7.14 -0.10
N TRP A 31 5.82 6.32 -1.13
CA TRP A 31 4.74 5.58 -1.79
C TRP A 31 5.18 4.20 -2.29
N THR A 32 4.20 3.32 -2.50
CA THR A 32 4.39 2.01 -3.13
C THR A 32 3.20 1.68 -4.02
N THR A 33 3.39 0.74 -4.95
CA THR A 33 2.35 0.31 -5.90
C THR A 33 2.13 -1.19 -5.92
N PHE A 34 0.91 -1.56 -6.32
CA PHE A 34 0.48 -2.94 -6.53
C PHE A 34 -0.32 -3.06 -7.84
N PRO A 35 -0.33 -4.22 -8.51
CA PRO A 35 -1.18 -4.45 -9.67
C PRO A 35 -2.66 -4.36 -9.30
N TYR A 36 -3.44 -3.63 -10.09
CA TYR A 36 -4.87 -3.46 -9.87
C TYR A 36 -5.66 -4.67 -10.38
N ASN A 37 -6.51 -5.17 -9.50
CA ASN A 37 -7.77 -5.84 -9.80
C ASN A 37 -8.60 -5.80 -8.51
N GLU A 38 -9.90 -6.11 -8.59
CA GLU A 38 -10.78 -6.04 -7.42
C GLU A 38 -10.36 -6.95 -6.25
N PHE A 39 -9.67 -8.06 -6.53
CA PHE A 39 -9.15 -8.95 -5.51
C PHE A 39 -7.95 -8.30 -4.80
N ASN A 40 -6.96 -7.82 -5.56
CA ASN A 40 -5.78 -7.17 -5.03
C ASN A 40 -6.13 -5.90 -4.24
N LEU A 41 -7.11 -5.12 -4.68
CA LEU A 41 -7.58 -3.96 -3.91
C LEU A 41 -8.16 -4.37 -2.56
N ARG A 42 -8.91 -5.49 -2.50
CA ARG A 42 -9.42 -6.03 -1.23
C ARG A 42 -8.30 -6.52 -0.32
N VAL A 43 -7.28 -7.18 -0.88
CA VAL A 43 -6.09 -7.62 -0.15
C VAL A 43 -5.35 -6.42 0.44
N VAL A 44 -5.05 -5.39 -0.37
CA VAL A 44 -4.36 -4.17 0.10
C VAL A 44 -5.14 -3.48 1.23
N LYS A 45 -6.46 -3.30 1.09
CA LYS A 45 -7.31 -2.73 2.14
C LYS A 45 -7.31 -3.56 3.43
N SER A 46 -7.37 -4.89 3.30
CA SER A 46 -7.29 -5.82 4.43
C SER A 46 -5.96 -5.67 5.17
N CYS A 47 -4.84 -5.65 4.44
CA CYS A 47 -3.50 -5.51 5.01
C CYS A 47 -3.31 -4.15 5.71
N LEU A 48 -3.76 -3.05 5.12
CA LEU A 48 -3.74 -1.73 5.76
C LEU A 48 -4.48 -1.73 7.11
N LYS A 49 -5.65 -2.39 7.16
CA LYS A 49 -6.41 -2.57 8.40
C LYS A 49 -5.68 -3.47 9.42
N LYS A 50 -5.04 -4.56 8.97
CA LYS A 50 -4.26 -5.46 9.85
C LYS A 50 -3.05 -4.77 10.46
N LEU A 51 -2.45 -3.82 9.74
CA LEU A 51 -1.33 -3.01 10.21
C LEU A 51 -1.77 -1.81 11.06
N ASP A 52 -3.07 -1.67 11.32
CA ASP A 52 -3.66 -0.57 12.10
C ASP A 52 -3.33 0.82 11.55
N TRP A 53 -3.22 0.95 10.22
CA TRP A 53 -3.06 2.26 9.59
C TRP A 53 -4.39 2.99 9.57
N GLU A 54 -4.45 4.14 10.22
CA GLU A 54 -5.60 5.02 10.18
C GLU A 54 -5.71 5.72 8.82
N THR A 55 -6.94 6.02 8.41
CA THR A 55 -7.23 6.64 7.10
C THR A 55 -6.59 8.02 6.89
N ARG A 56 -6.16 8.69 7.97
CA ARG A 56 -5.42 9.97 7.91
C ARG A 56 -3.92 9.79 7.69
N GLU A 57 -3.39 8.57 7.86
CA GLU A 57 -1.95 8.29 7.76
C GLU A 57 -1.51 7.94 6.34
N TYR A 58 -2.45 7.67 5.44
CA TYR A 58 -2.15 7.30 4.07
C TYR A 58 -3.21 7.77 3.07
N ASN A 59 -2.78 7.98 1.83
CA ASN A 59 -3.65 8.09 0.67
C ASN A 59 -3.67 6.77 -0.08
N LEU A 60 -4.87 6.25 -0.37
CA LEU A 60 -5.08 5.07 -1.20
C LEU A 60 -5.83 5.48 -2.47
N ASN A 61 -5.12 5.42 -3.60
CA ASN A 61 -5.68 5.70 -4.93
C ASN A 61 -5.46 4.49 -5.84
N TYR A 62 -6.18 4.40 -6.95
CA TYR A 62 -5.98 3.35 -7.95
C TYR A 62 -6.51 3.79 -9.32
N ASP A 63 -5.90 3.26 -10.38
CA ASP A 63 -6.35 3.37 -11.76
C ASP A 63 -6.67 1.97 -12.33
N GLU A 64 -6.79 1.85 -13.65
CA GLU A 64 -7.09 0.59 -14.34
C GLU A 64 -5.99 -0.47 -14.21
N ASN A 65 -4.77 -0.08 -13.83
CA ASN A 65 -3.57 -0.93 -13.82
C ASN A 65 -2.92 -1.06 -12.44
N LEU A 66 -3.00 -0.02 -11.60
CA LEU A 66 -2.23 0.10 -10.37
C LEU A 66 -3.04 0.61 -9.19
N ILE A 67 -2.68 0.10 -8.00
CA ILE A 67 -3.08 0.61 -6.69
C ILE A 67 -1.88 1.36 -6.12
N PHE A 68 -2.10 2.58 -5.65
CA PHE A 68 -1.11 3.48 -5.06
C PHE A 68 -1.40 3.65 -3.57
N VAL A 69 -0.39 3.39 -2.73
CA VAL A 69 -0.43 3.69 -1.30
C VAL A 69 0.67 4.69 -1.00
N GLU A 70 0.30 5.86 -0.49
CA GLU A 70 1.20 6.97 -0.18
C GLU A 70 1.07 7.35 1.30
N LYS A 71 2.19 7.69 1.95
CA LYS A 71 2.23 8.40 3.24
C LYS A 71 2.92 9.75 3.04
N THR A 72 2.31 10.79 3.60
CA THR A 72 2.79 12.17 3.51
C THR A 72 2.83 12.76 4.92
N LEU A 73 3.89 13.49 5.27
CA LEU A 73 3.90 14.30 6.49
C LEU A 73 2.95 15.50 6.28
N LEU A 74 1.82 15.51 6.99
CA LEU A 74 0.90 16.65 7.07
C LEU A 74 1.46 17.77 7.95
#